data_AF-A0A662M6D8-F1
#
_entry.id   AF-A0A662M6D8-F1
#
_cell.length_a   1.000
_cell.length_b   1.000
_cell.length_c   1.000
_cell.angle_alpha   90.00
_cell.angle_beta   90.00
_cell.angle_gamma   90.00
#
_symmetry.space_group_name_H-M   'P 1'
#
loop_
_entity.id
_entity.type
_entity.pdbx_description
1 polymer ?
#
loop_
_entity_poly.entity_id
_entity_poly.type
_entity_poly.pdbx_seq_one_letter_code
_entity_poly.pdbx_strand_id
1 'polypeptide(L)'
;GQTGYHHRVEYNKRILKIGENGEEITPEGGFLHYGVVRNKYILLHGSIPGPAKRLIRMRDAIRYHKGVKVEKPEITYISTMSKQGV
;
A
#
# COMPACT_ATOMS: atom_id res chain seq x y z
N GLY A 1 23.16 -21.22 1.62
CA GLY A 1 21.75 -21.50 1.98
C GLY A 1 20.83 -20.59 1.18
N GLN A 2 19.51 -20.78 1.27
CA GLN A 2 18.53 -19.96 0.54
C GLN A 2 18.29 -18.61 1.25
N THR A 3 18.25 -17.53 0.46
CA THR A 3 17.96 -16.16 0.94
C THR A 3 16.79 -15.59 0.13
N GLY A 4 15.65 -15.35 0.78
CA GLY A 4 14.49 -14.69 0.18
C GLY A 4 13.36 -15.64 -0.21
N TYR A 5 12.29 -15.08 -0.78
CA TYR A 5 11.04 -15.80 -1.12
C TYR A 5 10.30 -16.45 0.07
N HIS A 6 10.66 -16.10 1.31
CA HIS A 6 10.00 -16.60 2.52
C HIS A 6 8.59 -16.02 2.66
N HIS A 7 7.68 -16.82 3.21
CA HIS A 7 6.36 -16.34 3.61
C HIS A 7 6.49 -15.46 4.87
N ARG A 8 5.95 -14.24 4.81
CA ARG A 8 6.01 -13.26 5.90
C ARG A 8 4.61 -12.72 6.16
N VAL A 9 4.31 -12.46 7.42
CA VAL A 9 3.08 -11.81 7.87
C VAL A 9 3.47 -10.56 8.63
N GLU A 10 2.97 -9.41 8.18
CA GLU A 10 3.10 -8.15 8.92
C GLU A 10 1.76 -7.78 9.54
N TYR A 11 1.80 -7.32 10.79
CA TYR A 11 0.61 -7.00 11.57
C TYR A 11 0.40 -5.49 11.66
N ASN A 12 -0.86 -5.10 11.88
CA ASN A 12 -1.26 -3.76 12.29
C ASN A 12 -0.81 -2.63 11.34
N LYS A 13 -0.83 -2.89 10.03
CA LYS A 13 -0.63 -1.85 9.03
C LYS A 13 -1.86 -0.95 8.95
N ARG A 14 -1.62 0.37 9.04
CA ARG A 14 -2.70 1.37 8.97
C ARG A 14 -3.09 1.60 7.52
N ILE A 15 -4.40 1.55 7.26
CA ILE A 15 -4.99 1.99 5.98
C ILE A 15 -5.11 3.51 6.02
N LEU A 16 -4.56 4.18 5.01
CA LEU A 16 -4.60 5.63 4.86
C LEU A 16 -5.81 6.06 4.02
N LYS A 17 -6.02 5.41 2.87
CA LYS A 17 -7.11 5.71 1.95
C LYS A 17 -7.57 4.43 1.27
N ILE A 18 -8.87 4.33 1.01
CA ILE A 18 -9.44 3.39 0.06
C ILE A 18 -10.05 4.24 -1.04
N GLY A 19 -9.64 4.00 -2.29
CA GLY A 19 -10.09 4.79 -3.43
C GLY A 19 -10.62 3.88 -4.54
N GLU A 20 -11.49 4.44 -5.37
CA GLU A 20 -12.09 3.71 -6.49
C GLU A 20 -11.39 4.02 -7.82
N ASN A 21 -10.90 5.25 -8.00
CA ASN A 21 -10.19 5.68 -9.21
C ASN A 21 -8.67 5.67 -9.01
N GLY A 22 -7.97 4.72 -9.65
CA GLY A 22 -6.52 4.59 -9.56
C GLY A 22 -5.71 5.68 -10.28
N GLU A 23 -6.34 6.53 -11.09
CA GLU A 23 -5.68 7.69 -11.70
C GLU A 23 -5.26 8.72 -10.65
N GLU A 24 -5.99 8.85 -9.54
CA GLU A 24 -5.68 9.78 -8.44
C GLU A 24 -4.34 9.51 -7.76
N ILE A 25 -3.86 8.27 -7.84
CA ILE A 25 -2.66 7.82 -7.12
C ILE A 25 -1.52 7.46 -8.07
N THR A 26 -1.81 7.28 -9.35
CA THR A 26 -0.80 6.87 -10.33
C THR A 26 0.18 8.02 -10.56
N PRO A 27 1.49 7.83 -10.30
CA PRO A 27 2.48 8.85 -10.60
C PRO A 27 2.57 9.15 -12.10
N GLU A 28 3.11 10.31 -12.46
CA GLU A 28 3.48 10.62 -13.83
C GLU A 28 4.44 9.53 -14.37
N GLY A 29 4.11 8.94 -15.52
CA GLY A 29 4.85 7.80 -16.08
C GLY A 29 4.52 6.44 -15.45
N GLY A 30 3.62 6.39 -14.46
CA GLY A 30 3.13 5.18 -13.82
C GLY A 30 4.06 4.60 -12.74
N PHE A 31 3.58 3.59 -12.03
CA PHE A 31 4.39 2.87 -11.05
C PHE A 31 5.49 2.05 -11.74
N LEU A 32 6.72 2.16 -11.26
CA LEU A 32 7.85 1.41 -11.80
C LEU A 32 7.56 -0.10 -11.74
N HIS A 33 7.76 -0.79 -12.87
CA HIS A 33 7.45 -2.20 -13.04
C HIS A 33 5.98 -2.59 -12.79
N TYR A 34 5.02 -1.66 -12.80
CA TYR A 34 3.58 -1.98 -12.71
C TYR A 34 2.77 -1.23 -13.77
N GLY A 35 2.96 0.09 -13.88
CA GLY A 35 2.22 0.97 -14.77
C GLY A 35 1.08 1.69 -14.06
N VAL A 36 -0.03 1.90 -14.76
CA VAL A 36 -1.20 2.65 -14.29
C VAL A 36 -2.12 1.77 -13.46
N VAL A 37 -2.59 2.27 -12.32
CA VAL A 37 -3.62 1.59 -11.51
C VAL A 37 -5.00 1.92 -12.09
N ARG A 38 -5.73 0.90 -12.55
CA ARG A 38 -7.04 1.07 -13.20
C ARG A 38 -8.24 0.73 -12.31
N ASN A 39 -8.00 0.04 -11.19
CA ASN A 39 -9.04 -0.50 -10.33
C ASN A 39 -9.02 0.18 -8.96
N LYS A 40 -9.97 -0.20 -8.10
CA LYS A 40 -9.98 0.18 -6.69
C LYS A 40 -8.63 -0.13 -6.04
N TYR A 41 -8.18 0.77 -5.19
CA TYR A 41 -6.86 0.70 -4.57
C TYR A 41 -6.95 0.99 -3.07
N ILE A 42 -5.91 0.57 -2.37
CA ILE A 42 -5.72 0.85 -0.94
C ILE A 42 -4.34 1.46 -0.77
N LEU A 43 -4.29 2.57 -0.04
CA LEU A 43 -3.04 3.15 0.46
C LEU A 43 -2.76 2.65 1.87
N LEU A 44 -1.61 2.01 2.03
CA LEU A 44 -1.14 1.46 3.29
C LEU A 44 0.07 2.25 3.80
N HIS A 45 0.16 2.41 5.11
CA HIS A 45 1.30 3.05 5.74
C HIS A 45 2.52 2.12 5.78
N GLY A 46 3.64 2.59 5.23
CA GLY A 46 4.94 1.90 5.25
C GLY A 46 5.13 0.89 4.12
N SER A 47 6.05 -0.06 4.32
CA SER A 47 6.39 -1.11 3.34
C SER A 47 5.49 -2.35 3.47
N ILE A 48 5.50 -3.18 2.43
CA ILE A 48 4.86 -4.50 2.38
C ILE A 48 5.88 -5.51 1.83
N PRO A 49 5.94 -6.73 2.39
CA PRO A 49 6.89 -7.74 1.92
C PRO A 49 6.54 -8.22 0.51
N GLY A 50 7.51 -8.10 -0.40
CA GLY A 50 7.42 -8.61 -1.76
C GLY A 50 7.67 -7.53 -2.81
N PRO A 51 8.04 -7.92 -4.04
CA PRO A 51 8.20 -7.00 -5.15
C PRO A 51 6.84 -6.52 -5.69
N ALA A 52 6.87 -5.48 -6.53
CA ALA A 52 5.73 -5.05 -7.32
C ALA A 52 5.10 -6.22 -8.10
N LYS A 53 3.77 -6.17 -8.33
CA LYS A 53 2.91 -7.22 -8.91
C LYS A 53 2.68 -8.48 -8.05
N ARG A 54 3.35 -8.67 -6.91
CA ARG A 54 3.10 -9.82 -6.04
C ARG A 54 1.72 -9.73 -5.40
N LEU A 55 0.96 -10.84 -5.42
CA LEU A 55 -0.32 -10.94 -4.72
C LEU A 55 -0.10 -10.87 -3.21
N ILE A 56 -0.86 -9.97 -2.56
CA ILE A 56 -0.85 -9.77 -1.12
C ILE A 56 -2.23 -10.16 -0.58
N ARG A 57 -2.26 -10.95 0.49
CA ARG A 57 -3.49 -11.31 1.21
C ARG A 57 -3.64 -10.42 2.43
N MET A 58 -4.76 -9.71 2.53
CA MET A 58 -5.13 -8.92 3.70
C MET A 58 -6.08 -9.74 4.59
N ARG A 59 -5.98 -9.51 5.90
CA ARG A 59 -6.85 -10.12 6.90
C ARG A 59 -7.01 -9.15 8.06
N ASP A 60 -8.14 -9.22 8.75
CA ASP A 60 -8.41 -8.38 9.91
C ASP A 60 -7.36 -8.57 11.02
N ALA A 61 -7.11 -7.49 11.75
CA ALA A 61 -6.11 -7.46 12.81
C ALA A 61 -6.51 -8.39 13.95
N ILE A 62 -5.66 -9.38 14.27
CA ILE A 62 -5.86 -10.25 15.46
C ILE A 62 -5.49 -9.49 16.74
N ARG A 63 -4.44 -8.66 16.67
CA ARG A 63 -3.87 -7.97 17.83
C ARG A 63 -4.38 -6.54 17.94
N TYR A 64 -5.70 -6.38 17.88
CA TYR A 64 -6.34 -5.11 18.20
C TYR A 64 -6.50 -4.98 19.72
N HIS A 65 -6.03 -3.87 20.30
CA HIS A 65 -6.34 -3.56 21.69
C HIS A 65 -7.77 -3.01 21.73
N LYS A 66 -8.68 -3.72 22.41
CA LYS A 66 -10.05 -3.24 22.66
C LYS A 66 -9.98 -1.84 23.28
N GLY A 67 -10.57 -0.85 22.61
CA GLY A 67 -10.63 0.55 23.06
C GLY A 67 -9.71 1.52 22.32
N VAL A 68 -8.82 1.07 21.44
CA VAL A 68 -7.99 1.98 20.62
C VAL A 68 -8.86 2.59 19.52
N LYS A 69 -9.36 3.81 19.75
CA LYS A 69 -10.05 4.58 18.70
C LYS A 69 -9.06 4.88 17.58
N VAL A 70 -9.18 4.19 16.45
CA VAL A 70 -8.39 4.46 15.26
C VAL A 70 -8.96 5.71 14.62
N GLU A 71 -8.28 6.84 14.79
CA GLU A 71 -8.67 8.09 14.16
C GLU A 71 -8.55 7.98 12.64
N LYS A 72 -9.46 8.64 11.92
CA LYS A 72 -9.37 8.74 10.46
C LYS A 72 -8.17 9.63 10.13
N PRO A 73 -7.20 9.14 9.33
CA PRO A 73 -6.10 10.00 8.89
C PRO A 73 -6.62 11.07 7.92
N GLU A 74 -6.24 12.32 8.16
CA GLU A 74 -6.42 13.41 7.20
C GLU A 74 -5.23 13.43 6.25
N ILE A 75 -5.48 13.20 4.96
CA ILE A 75 -4.46 13.22 3.92
C ILE A 75 -4.53 14.59 3.24
N THR A 76 -3.52 15.43 3.49
CA THR A 76 -3.43 16.77 2.91
C THR A 76 -2.89 16.73 1.47
N TYR A 77 -1.93 15.86 1.19
CA TYR A 77 -1.26 15.79 -0.11
C TYR A 77 -0.82 14.36 -0.44
N ILE A 78 -0.93 14.02 -1.72
CA ILE A 78 -0.45 12.76 -2.30
C ILE A 78 0.48 13.13 -3.45
N SER A 79 1.72 12.69 -3.40
CA SER A 79 2.71 12.94 -4.45
C SER A 79 2.46 12.02 -5.66
N THR A 80 2.07 12.61 -6.79
CA THR A 80 1.95 11.96 -8.10
C THR A 80 3.16 12.24 -9.00
N MET A 81 4.25 12.80 -8.46
CA MET A 81 5.46 13.06 -9.23
C MET A 81 6.12 11.76 -9.70
N SER A 82 6.68 11.76 -10.92
CA SER A 82 7.38 10.62 -11.51
C SER A 82 8.41 10.00 -10.55
N LYS A 83 8.47 8.67 -10.58
CA LYS A 83 9.47 7.88 -9.83
C LYS A 83 10.58 7.31 -10.71
N GLN A 84 10.52 7.59 -12.02
CA GLN A 84 11.63 7.32 -12.94
C GLN A 84 12.60 8.49 -12.80
N GLY A 85 13.92 8.23 -12.86
CA GLY A 85 14.99 9.18 -12.50
C GLY A 85 14.79 10.61 -13.01
N VAL A 86 15.32 11.58 -12.25
CA VAL A 86 15.23 13.03 -12.46
C VAL A 86 15.50 13.41 -13.92
#